data_AF-A0A524QV15-F1
#
_entry.id   AF-A0A524QV15-F1
#
_cell.length_a   1.000
_cell.length_b   1.000
_cell.length_c   1.000
_cell.angle_alpha   90.00
_cell.angle_beta   90.00
_cell.angle_gamma   90.00
#
_symmetry.space_group_name_H-M   'P 1'
#
loop_
_entity.id
_entity.type
_entity.pdbx_description
1 polymer ?
#
loop_
_entity_poly.entity_id
_entity_poly.type
_entity_poly.pdbx_seq_one_letter_code
_entity_poly.pdbx_strand_id
1 'polypeptide(L)' 'MMEEVGLFLNYLALEKNLREKSIIAYRHDTEQLAQFMKQLGFKRWSEVSRSAVVEYVATQSQLGLAPSSIARRM' A
#
# COMPACT_ATOMS: atom_id res chain seq x y z
N MET A 1 -6.29 2.43 10.05
CA MET A 1 -5.60 2.10 8.78
C MET A 1 -5.90 3.05 7.61
N MET A 2 -7.16 3.32 7.26
CA MET A 2 -7.50 4.17 6.10
C MET A 2 -7.18 5.65 6.32
N GLU A 3 -7.27 6.12 7.56
CA GLU A 3 -6.89 7.48 7.93
C GLU A 3 -5.38 7.70 7.72
N GLU A 4 -4.58 6.73 8.12
CA GLU A 4 -3.12 6.71 7.97
C GLU A 4 -2.71 6.62 6.49
N VAL A 5 -3.49 5.93 5.65
CA VAL A 5 -3.33 5.98 4.19
C VAL A 5 -3.54 7.39 3.67
N GLY A 6 -4.60 8.08 4.12
CA GLY A 6 -4.85 9.47 3.75
C GLY A 6 -3.71 10.42 4.16
N LEU A 7 -3.21 10.28 5.39
CA LEU A 7 -2.06 11.04 5.89
C LEU A 7 -0.80 10.81 5.06
N PHE A 8 -0.53 9.56 4.68
CA PHE A 8 0.61 9.21 3.82
C PHE A 8 0.49 9.82 2.42
N LEU A 9 -0.69 9.78 1.80
CA LEU A 9 -0.92 10.40 0.49
C LEU A 9 -0.77 11.92 0.52
N ASN A 10 -1.24 12.56 1.60
CA ASN A 10 -1.06 14.00 1.80
C ASN A 10 0.42 14.36 1.95
N TYR A 11 1.18 13.57 2.71
CA TYR A 11 2.64 13.71 2.81
C TYR A 11 3.31 13.61 1.43
N LEU A 12 2.95 12.61 0.63
CA LEU A 12 3.49 12.46 -0.73
C LEU A 12 3.13 13.64 -1.65
N ALA A 13 1.92 14.17 -1.53
CA ALA A 13 1.47 15.29 -2.35
C ALA A 13 2.19 16.60 -1.97
N LEU A 14 2.28 16.90 -0.68
CA LEU A 14 2.76 18.19 -0.17
C LEU A 14 4.29 18.22 -0.02
N GLU A 15 4.87 17.21 0.62
CA GLU A 15 6.29 17.20 1.01
C GLU A 15 7.20 16.65 -0.10
N LYS A 16 6.65 15.81 -1.00
CA LYS A 16 7.40 15.21 -2.12
C LYS A 16 7.04 15.78 -3.48
N ASN A 17 6.08 16.72 -3.53
CA ASN A 17 5.60 17.39 -4.75
C ASN A 17 5.34 16.41 -5.92
N LEU A 18 4.80 15.24 -5.57
CA LEU A 18 4.53 14.18 -6.54
C LEU A 18 3.38 14.60 -7.47
N ARG A 19 3.54 14.30 -8.75
CA ARG A 19 2.49 14.56 -9.75
C ARG A 19 1.22 13.78 -9.39
N GLU A 20 0.07 14.39 -9.66
CA GLU A 20 -1.27 13.85 -9.34
C GLU A 20 -1.46 12.39 -9.78
N LYS A 21 -1.01 12.04 -11.00
CA LYS A 21 -1.06 10.67 -11.52
C LYS A 21 -0.33 9.64 -10.64
N SER A 22 0.75 10.05 -9.99
CA SER A 22 1.49 9.19 -9.07
C SER A 22 0.74 9.04 -7.76
N ILE A 23 0.14 10.12 -7.24
CA ILE A 23 -0.69 10.06 -6.02
C ILE A 23 -1.90 9.14 -6.22
N ILE A 24 -2.55 9.18 -7.39
CA ILE A 24 -3.68 8.28 -7.70
C ILE A 24 -3.22 6.81 -7.71
N ALA A 25 -2.06 6.51 -8.29
CA ALA A 25 -1.50 5.16 -8.27
C ALA A 25 -1.18 4.73 -6.83
N TYR A 26 -0.48 5.56 -6.05
CA TYR A 26 -0.18 5.29 -4.64
C TYR A 26 -1.44 5.10 -3.80
N ARG A 27 -2.51 5.86 -4.08
CA ARG A 27 -3.80 5.70 -3.40
C ARG A 27 -4.36 4.31 -3.60
N HIS A 28 -4.56 3.92 -4.85
CA HIS A 28 -5.09 2.61 -5.19
C HIS A 28 -4.27 1.49 -4.53
N ASP A 29 -2.95 1.65 -4.58
CA ASP A 29 -1.99 0.70 -4.06
C ASP A 29 -2.03 0.52 -2.54
N THR A 30 -2.04 1.63 -1.81
CA THR A 30 -2.04 1.65 -0.34
C THR A 30 -3.40 1.29 0.25
N GLU A 31 -4.50 1.64 -0.44
CA GLU A 31 -5.85 1.23 -0.06
C GLU A 31 -6.04 -0.28 -0.24
N GLN A 32 -5.56 -0.87 -1.35
CA GLN A 32 -5.58 -2.33 -1.52
C GLN A 32 -4.79 -3.06 -0.43
N LEU A 33 -3.60 -2.57 -0.09
CA LEU A 33 -2.79 -3.15 0.99
C LEU A 33 -3.54 -3.07 2.33
N ALA A 34 -4.12 -1.92 2.66
CA ALA A 34 -4.88 -1.73 3.89
C ALA A 34 -6.08 -2.70 3.97
N GLN A 35 -6.76 -2.91 2.84
CA GLN A 35 -7.90 -3.81 2.77
C GLN A 35 -7.46 -5.28 2.95
N PHE A 36 -6.36 -5.69 2.31
CA PHE A 36 -5.81 -7.04 2.48
C PHE A 36 -5.40 -7.30 3.94
N MET A 37 -4.73 -6.35 4.57
CA MET A 37 -4.32 -6.49 5.98
C MET A 37 -5.54 -6.58 6.91
N LYS A 38 -6.61 -5.84 6.63
CA LYS A 38 -7.88 -5.99 7.35
C LYS A 38 -8.51 -7.37 7.17
N GLN A 39 -8.44 -7.94 5.97
CA GLN A 39 -8.95 -9.29 5.70
C GLN A 39 -8.17 -10.37 6.48
N LEU A 40 -6.87 -10.15 6.70
CA LEU A 40 -6.05 -10.99 7.59
C LEU A 40 -6.31 -10.74 9.10
N GLY A 41 -7.21 -9.83 9.45
CA GLY A 41 -7.61 -9.55 10.84
C GLY A 41 -6.82 -8.43 11.53
N PHE A 42 -5.87 -7.79 10.85
CA PHE A 42 -5.11 -6.68 11.43
C PHE A 42 -5.99 -5.42 11.53
N LYS A 43 -5.94 -4.74 12.67
CA LYS A 43 -6.70 -3.50 12.91
C LYS A 43 -5.82 -2.27 12.81
N ARG A 44 -4.52 -2.42 13.08
CA ARG A 44 -3.53 -1.33 13.12
C ARG A 44 -2.29 -1.69 12.31
N TRP A 45 -1.68 -0.71 11.66
CA TRP A 45 -0.44 -0.90 10.91
C TRP A 45 0.72 -1.41 11.77
N SER A 46 0.75 -1.03 13.05
CA SER A 46 1.73 -1.52 14.03
C SER A 46 1.65 -3.03 14.30
N GLU A 47 0.54 -3.67 13.95
CA GLU A 47 0.34 -5.11 14.13
C GLU A 47 0.77 -5.91 12.90
N VAL A 48 0.98 -5.25 11.76
CA VAL A 48 1.34 -5.89 10.50
C VAL A 48 2.76 -6.43 10.60
N SER A 49 2.90 -7.74 10.43
CA SER A 49 4.19 -8.41 10.43
C SER A 49 4.82 -8.44 9.04
N ARG A 50 6.13 -8.66 8.99
CA ARG A 50 6.85 -8.87 7.71
C ARG A 50 6.28 -10.06 6.92
N SER A 51 5.82 -11.12 7.59
CA SER A 51 5.24 -12.28 6.92
C SER A 51 3.93 -11.92 6.20
N ALA A 52 3.07 -11.11 6.82
CA ALA A 52 1.84 -10.63 6.18
C ALA A 52 2.12 -9.79 4.93
N VAL A 53 3.19 -8.98 4.94
CA VAL A 53 3.63 -8.21 3.75
C VAL A 53 4.15 -9.13 2.65
N VAL A 54 4.92 -10.16 2.99
CA VAL A 54 5.40 -11.15 2.01
C VAL A 54 4.23 -11.94 1.41
N GLU A 55 3.25 -12.31 2.22
CA GLU A 55 2.03 -12.99 1.78
C GLU A 55 1.24 -12.13 0.79
N TYR A 56 1.07 -10.83 1.09
CA TYR A 56 0.46 -9.87 0.17
C TYR A 56 1.20 -9.82 -1.16
N VAL A 57 2.52 -9.67 -1.14
CA VAL A 57 3.35 -9.62 -2.36
C VAL A 57 3.20 -10.92 -3.17
N ALA A 58 3.18 -12.08 -2.50
CA ALA A 58 2.96 -13.37 -3.15
C ALA A 58 1.57 -13.46 -3.80
N THR A 59 0.51 -12.99 -3.13
CA THR A 59 -0.85 -12.96 -3.70
C THR A 59 -0.93 -12.03 -4.91
N GLN A 60 -0.28 -10.86 -4.85
CA GLN A 60 -0.24 -9.93 -5.99
C GLN A 60 0.56 -10.49 -7.18
N SER A 61 1.66 -11.21 -6.92
CA SER A 61 2.45 -11.88 -7.96
C SER A 61 1.69 -13.03 -8.63
N GLN A 62 0.88 -13.78 -7.87
CA GLN A 62 0.01 -14.82 -8.42
C GLN A 62 -1.13 -14.26 -9.28
N LEU A 63 -1.55 -13.01 -9.01
CA LEU A 63 -2.54 -12.28 -9.80
C LEU A 63 -1.95 -11.60 -11.05
N GLY A 64 -0.65 -11.79 -11.35
CA GLY A 64 -0.02 -11.34 -12.59
C GLY A 64 0.43 -9.87 -12.60
N LEU A 65 0.55 -9.22 -11.43
CA LEU A 65 1.01 -7.82 -11.35
C LEU A 65 2.54 -7.73 -11.52
N ALA A 66 2.99 -6.79 -12.36
CA ALA A 66 4.38 -6.62 -12.71
C ALA A 66 5.24 -6.21 -11.48
N PRO A 67 6.45 -6.78 -11.31
CA PRO A 67 7.36 -6.50 -10.18
C PRO A 67 7.72 -5.02 -9.99
N SER A 68 7.64 -4.22 -11.06
CA SER A 68 7.90 -2.78 -11.05
C SER A 68 6.87 -1.96 -10.26
N SER A 69 5.63 -2.47 -10.10
CA SER A 69 4.61 -1.87 -9.23
C SER A 69 4.87 -2.16 -7.75
N ILE A 70 5.54 -3.28 -7.43
CA ILE A 70 5.90 -3.65 -6.05
C ILE A 70 7.14 -2.86 -5.61
N ALA A 71 8.14 -2.71 -6.48
CA ALA A 71 9.38 -1.99 -6.17
C ALA A 71 9.20 -0.47 -5.98
N ARG A 72 8.09 0.11 -6.46
CA ARG A 72 7.75 1.53 -6.21
C ARG A 72 7.02 1.74 -4.88
N ARG A 73 6.61 0.66 -4.19
CA ARG A 73 5.84 0.67 -2.93
C ARG A 73 6.70 0.39 -1.68
N MET A 74 7.98 0.04 -1.83
CA MET A 74 8.93 -0.17 -0.73
C MET A 74 10.03 0.88 -0.74
#